data_AF-A0A8S0H153-F1
#
_entry.id   AF-A0A8S0H153-F1
#
_cell.length_a   1.000
_cell.length_b   1.000
_cell.length_c   1.000
_cell.angle_alpha   90.00
_cell.angle_beta   90.00
_cell.angle_gamma   90.00
#
_symmetry.space_group_name_H-M   'P 1'
#
loop_
_entity.id
_entity.type
_entity.pdbx_description
1 polymer ?
#
loop_
_entity_poly.entity_id
_entity_poly.type
_entity_poly.pdbx_seq_one_letter_code
_entity_poly.pdbx_strand_id
1 'polypeptide(L)'
;MGGYLKYQLTPQWYVHGGAFESNPVDYLKERKGLDFSTDDASGTSLLLGIGSQNRDAYSSHYELNGYYNTSKQVDPLTGAMDFGTGGAFFKFQQALWRADAGTGSAPQALLLFGSLSAAADDKQPFSQFAEAGLTYLAPFDRPQDKLNLKASYLRLNDHQLRFQQQARIANGGDPRLGERNVYALEANAHIALTRQLALEPSVQYLVNPDNFYNPEARELSGNGFVVGLQVTLDVGSLLGL
;
A
#
# COMPACT_ATOMS: atom_id res chain seq x y z
N MET A 1 -19.84 4.40 -8.71
CA MET A 1 -20.58 4.15 -7.44
C MET A 1 -20.16 2.81 -6.82
N GLY A 2 -20.45 2.59 -5.53
CA GLY A 2 -20.15 1.30 -4.90
C GLY A 2 -20.99 1.05 -3.64
N GLY A 3 -21.20 -0.23 -3.33
CA GLY A 3 -21.89 -0.68 -2.11
C GLY A 3 -20.92 -1.45 -1.23
N TYR A 4 -20.97 -1.21 0.09
CA TYR A 4 -20.15 -1.89 1.08
C TYR A 4 -21.01 -2.37 2.23
N LEU A 5 -20.83 -3.63 2.63
CA LEU A 5 -21.55 -4.26 3.71
C LEU A 5 -20.55 -4.90 4.67
N LYS A 6 -20.77 -4.71 5.97
CA LYS A 6 -19.98 -5.32 7.04
C LYS A 6 -20.93 -5.97 8.05
N TYR A 7 -20.70 -7.23 8.33
CA TYR A 7 -21.48 -8.03 9.28
C TYR A 7 -20.58 -8.53 10.41
N GLN A 8 -20.97 -8.28 11.65
CA GLN A 8 -20.23 -8.76 12.83
C GLN A 8 -20.75 -10.16 13.21
N LEU A 9 -19.87 -11.15 13.17
CA LEU A 9 -20.18 -12.52 13.59
C LEU A 9 -20.13 -12.66 15.11
N THR A 10 -19.13 -12.01 15.72
CA THR A 10 -18.92 -11.91 17.17
C THR A 10 -18.33 -10.51 17.48
N PRO A 11 -18.14 -10.11 18.75
CA PRO A 11 -17.48 -8.83 19.06
C PRO A 11 -16.07 -8.70 18.48
N GLN A 12 -15.40 -9.82 18.24
CA GLN A 12 -14.03 -9.87 17.71
C GLN A 12 -13.99 -10.12 16.21
N TRP A 13 -14.92 -10.89 15.65
CA TRP A 13 -14.89 -11.32 14.25
C TRP A 13 -15.95 -10.64 13.39
N TYR A 14 -15.56 -10.22 12.20
CA TYR A 14 -16.46 -9.66 11.21
C TYR A 14 -16.15 -10.19 9.81
N VAL A 15 -17.17 -10.20 8.96
CA VAL A 15 -17.03 -10.37 7.52
C VAL A 15 -17.49 -9.10 6.84
N HIS A 16 -16.89 -8.76 5.71
CA HIS A 16 -17.25 -7.59 4.95
C HIS A 16 -17.09 -7.85 3.47
N GLY A 17 -17.78 -7.05 2.67
CA GLY A 17 -17.68 -7.13 1.24
C GLY A 17 -18.20 -5.87 0.58
N GLY A 18 -17.66 -5.55 -0.58
CA GLY A 18 -18.13 -4.43 -1.36
C GLY A 18 -17.98 -4.68 -2.85
N ALA A 19 -18.84 -4.02 -3.61
CA ALA A 19 -18.74 -3.95 -5.06
C ALA A 19 -18.52 -2.48 -5.41
N PHE A 20 -17.39 -2.20 -6.07
CA PHE A 20 -17.00 -0.86 -6.48
C PHE A 20 -16.93 -0.84 -8.00
N GLU A 21 -17.46 0.21 -8.62
CA GLU A 21 -17.33 0.44 -10.05
C GLU A 21 -15.85 0.70 -10.41
N SER A 22 -15.34 -0.03 -11.40
CA SER A 22 -13.98 0.10 -11.91
C SER A 22 -14.01 1.00 -13.14
N ASN A 23 -13.66 2.27 -12.98
CA ASN A 23 -13.63 3.26 -14.07
C ASN A 23 -12.19 3.75 -14.35
N PRO A 24 -11.37 3.01 -15.12
CA PRO A 24 -10.05 3.45 -15.57
C PRO A 24 -10.06 4.71 -16.45
N VAL A 25 -11.23 5.18 -16.91
CA VAL A 25 -11.34 6.35 -17.80
C VAL A 25 -11.26 7.68 -17.03
N ASP A 26 -11.49 7.69 -15.71
CA ASP A 26 -11.36 8.92 -14.91
C ASP A 26 -9.91 9.42 -14.82
N TYR A 27 -8.93 8.51 -14.81
CA TYR A 27 -7.51 8.86 -14.78
C TYR A 27 -7.02 9.45 -16.12
N LEU A 28 -7.66 9.07 -17.25
CA LEU A 28 -7.24 9.45 -18.61
C LEU A 28 -7.90 10.72 -19.14
N LYS A 29 -8.99 11.20 -18.52
CA LYS A 29 -9.76 12.37 -19.03
C LYS A 29 -9.58 13.67 -18.24
N GLU A 30 -8.63 13.76 -17.29
CA GLU A 30 -8.45 14.95 -16.42
C GLU A 30 -9.78 15.44 -15.79
N ARG A 31 -10.71 14.52 -15.50
CA ARG A 31 -12.05 14.89 -15.05
C ARG A 31 -11.99 15.36 -13.60
N LYS A 32 -12.47 16.59 -13.37
CA LYS A 32 -12.37 17.37 -12.13
C LYS A 32 -13.27 16.85 -10.99
N GLY A 33 -13.21 15.56 -10.67
CA GLY A 33 -13.68 14.98 -9.41
C GLY A 33 -15.18 15.11 -9.07
N LEU A 34 -16.03 15.53 -10.02
CA LEU A 34 -17.45 15.77 -9.82
C LEU A 34 -18.27 15.19 -10.98
N ASP A 35 -18.14 13.89 -11.21
CA ASP A 35 -19.04 13.16 -12.12
C ASP A 35 -19.68 12.00 -11.35
N PHE A 36 -21.01 11.98 -11.34
CA PHE A 36 -21.83 10.93 -10.71
C PHE A 36 -22.45 9.99 -11.77
N SER A 37 -22.06 10.13 -13.03
CA SER A 37 -22.52 9.29 -14.14
C SER A 37 -21.88 7.89 -14.11
N THR A 38 -22.65 6.89 -14.54
CA THR A 38 -22.26 5.47 -14.68
C THR A 38 -21.99 5.06 -16.15
N ASP A 39 -21.98 6.02 -17.09
CA ASP A 39 -21.96 5.73 -18.53
C ASP A 39 -20.61 5.21 -19.06
N ASP A 40 -19.52 5.36 -18.30
CA ASP A 40 -18.15 4.95 -18.69
C ASP A 40 -17.66 3.67 -17.94
N ALA A 41 -18.55 2.95 -17.23
CA ALA A 41 -18.22 1.79 -16.40
C ALA A 41 -17.54 0.66 -17.19
N SER A 42 -16.24 0.45 -16.95
CA SER A 42 -15.44 -0.56 -17.69
C SER A 42 -15.36 -1.92 -16.98
N GLY A 43 -15.90 -2.03 -15.75
CA GLY A 43 -16.02 -3.28 -14.98
C GLY A 43 -16.40 -3.07 -13.51
N THR A 44 -16.42 -4.15 -12.72
CA THR A 44 -16.76 -4.14 -11.29
C THR A 44 -15.65 -4.79 -10.48
N SER A 45 -15.15 -4.08 -9.46
CA SER A 45 -14.25 -4.60 -8.43
C SER A 45 -15.06 -5.15 -7.27
N LEU A 46 -15.07 -6.47 -7.12
CA LEU A 46 -15.63 -7.16 -5.96
C LEU A 46 -14.52 -7.34 -4.92
N LEU A 47 -14.84 -7.07 -3.66
CA LEU A 47 -13.99 -7.32 -2.52
C LEU A 47 -14.79 -8.09 -1.48
N LEU A 48 -14.21 -9.16 -0.94
CA LEU A 48 -14.76 -9.95 0.15
C LEU A 48 -13.67 -10.20 1.16
N GLY A 49 -13.96 -10.02 2.44
CA GLY A 49 -12.97 -10.16 3.50
C GLY A 49 -13.53 -10.66 4.81
N ILE A 50 -12.65 -11.22 5.62
CA ILE A 50 -12.89 -11.60 7.01
C ILE A 50 -11.82 -10.93 7.87
N GLY A 51 -12.26 -10.35 8.97
CA GLY A 51 -11.38 -9.68 9.92
C GLY A 51 -11.63 -10.12 11.36
N SER A 52 -10.57 -10.05 12.15
CA SER A 52 -10.57 -10.22 13.59
C SER A 52 -9.93 -9.00 14.23
N GLN A 53 -10.59 -8.42 15.22
CA GLN A 53 -10.08 -7.30 16.00
C GLN A 53 -10.19 -7.61 17.49
N ASN A 54 -9.10 -7.41 18.21
CA ASN A 54 -9.09 -7.35 19.66
C ASN A 54 -8.68 -5.95 20.12
N ARG A 55 -9.44 -5.36 21.05
CA ARG A 55 -9.21 -4.03 21.63
C ARG A 55 -8.76 -4.08 23.09
N ASP A 56 -8.39 -5.26 23.58
CA ASP A 56 -7.77 -5.43 24.89
C ASP A 56 -6.45 -4.65 24.99
N ALA A 57 -5.80 -4.70 26.16
CA ALA A 57 -4.52 -4.05 26.43
C ALA A 57 -3.51 -4.20 25.28
N TYR A 58 -3.39 -5.41 24.73
CA TYR A 58 -2.58 -5.71 23.56
C TYR A 58 -3.49 -5.86 22.34
N SER A 59 -3.81 -4.73 21.71
CA SER A 59 -4.71 -4.70 20.58
C SER A 59 -4.13 -5.50 19.41
N SER A 60 -5.01 -6.18 18.69
CA SER A 60 -4.66 -6.90 17.47
C SER A 60 -5.73 -6.70 16.43
N HIS A 61 -5.30 -6.67 15.18
CA HIS A 61 -6.17 -6.54 14.02
C HIS A 61 -5.59 -7.42 12.92
N TYR A 62 -6.40 -8.35 12.42
CA TYR A 62 -6.04 -9.23 11.32
C TYR A 62 -7.16 -9.16 10.29
N GLU A 63 -6.83 -8.98 9.03
CA GLU A 63 -7.82 -8.90 7.97
C GLU A 63 -7.33 -9.63 6.73
N LEU A 64 -8.10 -10.62 6.28
CA LEU A 64 -7.85 -11.35 5.04
C LEU A 64 -8.92 -10.96 4.03
N ASN A 65 -8.49 -10.47 2.89
CA ASN A 65 -9.35 -10.02 1.81
C ASN A 65 -9.01 -10.75 0.52
N GLY A 66 -10.03 -11.15 -0.21
CA GLY A 66 -9.96 -11.49 -1.63
C GLY A 66 -10.60 -10.37 -2.45
N TYR A 67 -10.02 -10.05 -3.59
CA TYR A 67 -10.65 -9.19 -4.58
C TYR A 67 -10.73 -9.89 -5.92
N TYR A 68 -11.74 -9.53 -6.68
CA TYR A 68 -11.92 -9.95 -8.05
C TYR A 68 -12.44 -8.77 -8.87
N ASN A 69 -11.66 -8.31 -9.83
CA ASN A 69 -12.05 -7.22 -10.71
C ASN A 69 -12.38 -7.78 -12.09
N THR A 70 -13.63 -7.60 -12.52
CA THR A 70 -14.13 -8.08 -13.81
C THR A 70 -13.75 -7.18 -14.99
N SER A 71 -13.06 -6.06 -14.74
CA SER A 71 -12.67 -5.12 -15.78
C SER A 71 -11.74 -5.74 -16.82
N LYS A 72 -11.80 -5.15 -18.01
CA LYS A 72 -11.00 -5.54 -19.17
C LYS A 72 -9.54 -5.16 -18.94
N GLN A 73 -8.64 -6.15 -18.91
CA GLN A 73 -7.20 -5.89 -18.86
C GLN A 73 -6.58 -6.23 -20.22
N VAL A 74 -5.69 -5.35 -20.66
CA VAL A 74 -4.88 -5.56 -21.86
C VAL A 74 -3.51 -5.97 -21.38
N ASP A 75 -3.08 -7.17 -21.76
CA ASP A 75 -1.72 -7.63 -21.49
C ASP A 75 -0.74 -6.69 -22.23
N PRO A 76 0.17 -6.00 -21.51
CA PRO A 76 1.10 -5.06 -22.12
C PRO A 76 2.14 -5.73 -23.03
N LEU A 77 2.42 -7.03 -22.85
CA LEU A 77 3.40 -7.78 -23.63
C LEU A 77 2.79 -8.39 -24.89
N THR A 78 1.61 -9.00 -24.77
CA THR A 78 1.00 -9.77 -25.88
C THR A 78 -0.08 -8.99 -26.62
N GLY A 79 -0.58 -7.89 -26.05
CA GLY A 79 -1.78 -7.20 -26.53
C GLY A 79 -3.06 -8.03 -26.40
N ALA A 80 -2.98 -9.20 -25.75
CA ALA A 80 -4.13 -10.06 -25.54
C ALA A 80 -5.11 -9.38 -24.57
N MET A 81 -6.37 -9.33 -24.99
CA MET A 81 -7.45 -8.86 -24.14
C MET A 81 -7.95 -10.03 -23.30
N ASP A 82 -7.91 -9.88 -21.99
CA ASP A 82 -8.42 -10.91 -21.10
C ASP A 82 -9.24 -10.30 -19.96
N PHE A 83 -10.25 -11.04 -19.51
CA PHE A 83 -11.24 -10.55 -18.55
C PHE A 83 -10.99 -11.18 -17.19
N GLY A 84 -11.15 -10.39 -16.13
CA GLY A 84 -11.01 -10.88 -14.76
C GLY A 84 -9.55 -10.89 -14.29
N THR A 85 -9.29 -10.14 -13.22
CA THR A 85 -8.12 -10.30 -12.36
C THR A 85 -8.56 -10.60 -10.95
N GLY A 86 -7.86 -11.51 -10.28
CA GLY A 86 -8.12 -11.87 -8.90
C GLY A 86 -6.87 -11.69 -8.05
N GLY A 87 -7.06 -11.48 -6.76
CA GLY A 87 -5.96 -11.50 -5.82
C GLY A 87 -6.46 -11.57 -4.39
N ALA A 88 -5.51 -11.74 -3.49
CA ALA A 88 -5.79 -11.69 -2.06
C ALA A 88 -4.74 -10.85 -1.36
N PHE A 89 -5.15 -10.18 -0.29
CA PHE A 89 -4.24 -9.51 0.62
C PHE A 89 -4.62 -9.77 2.06
N PHE A 90 -3.60 -9.90 2.89
CA PHE A 90 -3.68 -10.11 4.32
C PHE A 90 -2.98 -8.96 5.03
N LYS A 91 -3.68 -8.27 5.92
CA LYS A 91 -3.13 -7.21 6.77
C LYS A 91 -3.15 -7.64 8.21
N PHE A 92 -2.11 -7.29 8.94
CA PHE A 92 -2.04 -7.54 10.37
C PHE A 92 -1.43 -6.36 11.11
N GLN A 93 -1.89 -6.17 12.34
CA GLN A 93 -1.32 -5.25 13.31
C GLN A 93 -1.47 -5.87 14.70
N GLN A 94 -0.43 -5.81 15.51
CA GLN A 94 -0.43 -6.35 16.86
C GLN A 94 0.44 -5.51 17.79
N ALA A 95 -0.10 -5.13 18.94
CA ALA A 95 0.71 -4.63 20.05
C ALA A 95 1.54 -5.76 20.65
N LEU A 96 2.86 -5.66 20.51
CA LEU A 96 3.83 -6.61 21.07
C LEU A 96 4.23 -6.24 22.49
N TRP A 97 4.31 -4.94 22.78
CA TRP A 97 4.80 -4.44 24.06
C TRP A 97 4.15 -3.12 24.44
N ARG A 98 3.98 -2.91 25.75
CA ARG A 98 3.53 -1.66 26.36
C ARG A 98 4.25 -1.42 27.67
N ALA A 99 4.67 -0.18 27.93
CA ALA A 99 5.34 0.21 29.18
C ALA A 99 4.45 0.05 30.43
N ASP A 100 3.14 0.25 30.30
CA ASP A 100 2.17 0.20 31.41
C ASP A 100 1.59 -1.21 31.69
N ALA A 101 2.11 -2.23 31.00
CA ALA A 101 1.56 -3.59 31.01
C ALA A 101 0.05 -3.68 30.72
N GLY A 102 -0.53 -2.68 30.03
CA GLY A 102 -1.95 -2.65 29.68
C GLY A 102 -2.88 -1.91 30.65
N THR A 103 -2.34 -1.24 31.67
CA THR A 103 -3.14 -0.67 32.77
C THR A 103 -3.43 0.83 32.67
N GLY A 104 -2.83 1.54 31.70
CA GLY A 104 -2.91 2.98 31.53
C GLY A 104 -3.41 3.43 30.14
N SER A 105 -3.48 4.75 29.94
CA SER A 105 -4.15 5.39 28.81
C SER A 105 -3.23 5.79 27.64
N ALA A 106 -1.91 5.87 27.82
CA ALA A 106 -0.96 6.17 26.73
C ALA A 106 0.49 5.75 27.07
N PRO A 107 0.77 4.45 27.21
CA PRO A 107 2.14 3.98 27.38
C PRO A 107 2.94 4.10 26.08
N GLN A 108 4.25 4.19 26.24
CA GLN A 108 5.16 3.79 25.17
C GLN A 108 4.80 2.36 24.75
N ALA A 109 4.67 2.12 23.45
CA ALA A 109 4.20 0.84 22.95
C ALA A 109 4.89 0.46 21.65
N LEU A 110 5.12 -0.84 21.47
CA LEU A 110 5.68 -1.38 20.23
C LEU A 110 4.59 -2.16 19.50
N LEU A 111 4.28 -1.71 18.30
CA LEU A 111 3.31 -2.33 17.41
C LEU A 111 4.06 -3.00 16.27
N LEU A 112 3.75 -4.27 16.01
CA LEU A 112 4.09 -4.94 14.77
C LEU A 112 2.95 -4.73 13.78
N PHE A 113 3.27 -4.46 12.53
CA PHE A 113 2.29 -4.41 11.45
C PHE A 113 2.87 -5.02 10.19
N GLY A 114 1.99 -5.35 9.25
CA GLY A 114 2.39 -5.77 7.91
C GLY A 114 1.22 -6.02 6.99
N SER A 115 1.55 -6.20 5.73
CA SER A 115 0.63 -6.53 4.65
C SER A 115 1.29 -7.53 3.71
N LEU A 116 0.58 -8.57 3.34
CA LEU A 116 0.98 -9.54 2.33
C LEU A 116 -0.08 -9.53 1.24
N SER A 117 0.32 -9.42 -0.01
CA SER A 117 -0.59 -9.42 -1.16
C SER A 117 -0.05 -10.35 -2.24
N ALA A 118 -0.94 -11.10 -2.87
CA ALA A 118 -0.62 -11.94 -4.00
C ALA A 118 -1.69 -11.77 -5.07
N ALA A 119 -1.24 -11.54 -6.31
CA ALA A 119 -2.09 -11.60 -7.47
C ALA A 119 -2.29 -13.08 -7.86
N ALA A 120 -3.50 -13.43 -8.27
CA ALA A 120 -3.85 -14.78 -8.72
C ALA A 120 -3.54 -15.01 -10.22
N ASP A 121 -3.11 -13.95 -10.93
CA ASP A 121 -2.82 -13.98 -12.35
C ASP A 121 -1.56 -13.17 -12.70
N ASP A 122 -1.06 -13.40 -13.91
CA ASP A 122 0.14 -12.73 -14.43
C ASP A 122 -0.14 -11.38 -15.12
N LYS A 123 -1.40 -10.93 -15.10
CA LYS A 123 -1.82 -9.70 -15.79
C LYS A 123 -1.51 -8.46 -14.95
N GLN A 124 -1.34 -8.64 -13.63
CA GLN A 124 -0.93 -7.57 -12.74
C GLN A 124 0.57 -7.27 -12.88
N PRO A 125 0.98 -5.99 -12.77
CA PRO A 125 2.39 -5.59 -12.87
C PRO A 125 3.28 -6.23 -11.78
N PHE A 126 2.68 -6.62 -10.66
CA PHE A 126 3.36 -7.28 -9.54
C PHE A 126 2.62 -8.56 -9.17
N SER A 127 3.35 -9.65 -8.98
CA SER A 127 2.76 -10.93 -8.59
C SER A 127 2.63 -11.08 -7.08
N GLN A 128 3.57 -10.52 -6.32
CA GLN A 128 3.65 -10.65 -4.87
C GLN A 128 4.14 -9.34 -4.25
N PHE A 129 3.53 -8.96 -3.14
CA PHE A 129 3.98 -7.86 -2.30
C PHE A 129 3.94 -8.31 -0.84
N ALA A 130 4.97 -7.96 -0.09
CA ALA A 130 5.01 -8.18 1.34
C ALA A 130 5.66 -6.98 2.02
N GLU A 131 5.05 -6.47 3.06
CA GLU A 131 5.65 -5.48 3.95
C GLU A 131 5.43 -5.87 5.41
N ALA A 132 6.40 -5.56 6.24
CA ALA A 132 6.30 -5.70 7.68
C ALA A 132 7.14 -4.62 8.35
N GLY A 133 6.67 -4.15 9.49
CA GLY A 133 7.36 -3.10 10.21
C GLY A 133 6.97 -3.02 11.67
N LEU A 134 7.69 -2.18 12.39
CA LEU A 134 7.49 -1.87 13.78
C LEU A 134 7.21 -0.39 13.92
N THR A 135 6.14 -0.05 14.64
CA THR A 135 5.87 1.31 15.09
C THR A 135 6.11 1.39 16.58
N TYR A 136 7.03 2.25 17.00
CA TYR A 136 7.25 2.62 18.39
C TYR A 136 6.52 3.91 18.70
N LEU A 137 5.51 3.81 19.56
CA LEU A 137 4.70 4.93 20.02
C LEU A 137 5.34 5.59 21.24
N ALA A 138 5.23 6.92 21.29
CA ALA A 138 5.69 7.75 22.39
C ALA A 138 7.18 7.59 22.76
N PRO A 139 8.12 7.55 21.79
CA PRO A 139 9.54 7.44 22.09
C PRO A 139 10.00 8.62 22.97
N PHE A 140 10.93 8.36 23.89
CA PHE A 140 11.53 9.38 24.76
C PHE A 140 10.51 10.20 25.57
N ASP A 141 9.40 9.57 25.99
CA ASP A 141 8.31 10.20 26.74
C ASP A 141 7.60 11.36 26.00
N ARG A 142 7.65 11.33 24.66
CA ARG A 142 6.96 12.29 23.81
C ARG A 142 5.66 11.65 23.29
N PRO A 143 4.50 11.82 23.96
CA PRO A 143 3.30 11.01 23.73
C PRO A 143 2.68 11.14 22.33
N GLN A 144 3.02 12.21 21.60
CA GLN A 144 2.53 12.47 20.25
C GLN A 144 3.49 11.96 19.17
N ASP A 145 4.73 11.65 19.54
CA ASP A 145 5.75 11.22 18.59
C ASP A 145 5.61 9.72 18.28
N LYS A 146 6.05 9.34 17.08
CA LYS A 146 6.07 7.95 16.63
C LYS A 146 7.34 7.71 15.82
N LEU A 147 7.92 6.52 15.97
CA LEU A 147 8.97 6.03 15.10
C LEU A 147 8.46 4.81 14.38
N ASN A 148 8.72 4.72 13.09
CA ASN A 148 8.32 3.60 12.29
C ASN A 148 9.52 3.10 11.47
N LEU A 149 9.66 1.79 11.42
CA LEU A 149 10.66 1.08 10.64
C LEU A 149 9.95 -0.06 9.92
N LYS A 150 10.01 -0.07 8.58
CA LYS A 150 9.43 -1.15 7.78
C LYS A 150 10.39 -1.65 6.71
N ALA A 151 10.23 -2.91 6.37
CA ALA A 151 10.81 -3.52 5.19
C ALA A 151 9.68 -3.92 4.25
N SER A 152 9.87 -3.73 2.95
CA SER A 152 8.98 -4.22 1.93
C SER A 152 9.74 -5.01 0.86
N TYR A 153 9.01 -5.94 0.26
CA TYR A 153 9.43 -6.81 -0.80
C TYR A 153 8.35 -6.79 -1.88
N LEU A 154 8.77 -6.58 -3.11
CA LEU A 154 7.90 -6.53 -4.27
C LEU A 154 8.49 -7.43 -5.34
N ARG A 155 7.67 -8.33 -5.88
CA ARG A 155 8.04 -9.20 -6.98
C ARG A 155 7.33 -8.77 -8.24
N LEU A 156 8.10 -8.30 -9.22
CA LEU A 156 7.62 -7.94 -10.54
C LEU A 156 7.19 -9.16 -11.34
N ASN A 157 6.25 -8.98 -12.26
CA ASN A 157 5.91 -10.02 -13.22
C ASN A 157 7.00 -10.17 -14.30
N ASP A 158 7.27 -11.40 -14.74
CA ASP A 158 8.23 -11.71 -15.79
C ASP A 158 7.82 -11.07 -17.14
N HIS A 159 6.51 -10.97 -17.41
CA HIS A 159 6.00 -10.30 -18.60
C HIS A 159 6.30 -8.79 -18.59
N GLN A 160 6.12 -8.14 -17.45
CA GLN A 160 6.43 -6.72 -17.27
C GLN A 160 7.93 -6.44 -17.43
N LEU A 161 8.79 -7.28 -16.86
CA LEU A 161 10.24 -7.15 -16.99
C LEU A 161 10.72 -7.28 -18.43
N ARG A 162 10.14 -8.21 -19.20
CA ARG A 162 10.46 -8.39 -20.62
C ARG A 162 9.97 -7.22 -21.47
N PHE A 163 8.79 -6.67 -21.18
CA PHE A 163 8.31 -5.46 -21.85
C PHE A 163 9.24 -4.28 -21.61
N GLN A 164 9.64 -4.02 -20.34
CA GLN A 164 10.61 -2.97 -20.00
C GLN A 164 11.96 -3.18 -20.72
N GLN A 165 12.43 -4.42 -20.81
CA GLN A 165 13.65 -4.77 -21.53
C GLN A 165 13.54 -4.46 -23.04
N GLN A 166 12.44 -4.84 -23.69
CA GLN A 166 12.22 -4.57 -25.11
C GLN A 166 12.15 -3.07 -25.41
N ALA A 167 11.44 -2.30 -24.58
CA ALA A 167 11.36 -0.84 -24.71
C ALA A 167 12.74 -0.17 -24.54
N ARG A 168 13.53 -0.61 -23.54
CA ARG A 168 14.89 -0.10 -23.30
C ARG A 168 15.83 -0.40 -24.48
N ILE A 169 15.79 -1.63 -25.00
CA ILE A 169 16.59 -2.03 -26.18
C ILE A 169 16.19 -1.22 -27.40
N ALA A 170 14.89 -1.00 -27.64
CA ALA A 170 14.40 -0.19 -28.75
C ALA A 170 14.91 1.26 -28.68
N ASN A 171 15.13 1.78 -27.46
CA ASN A 171 15.73 3.10 -27.22
C ASN A 171 17.27 3.11 -27.16
N GLY A 172 17.92 2.02 -27.57
CA GLY A 172 19.37 1.88 -27.63
C GLY A 172 20.04 1.73 -26.25
N GLY A 173 19.28 1.31 -25.24
CA GLY A 173 19.75 1.12 -23.86
C GLY A 173 20.22 -0.30 -23.54
N ASP A 174 20.46 -0.54 -22.26
CA ASP A 174 21.02 -1.80 -21.74
C ASP A 174 20.12 -3.03 -22.02
N PRO A 175 20.62 -4.10 -22.66
CA PRO A 175 19.84 -5.29 -22.97
C PRO A 175 19.63 -6.22 -21.77
N ARG A 176 20.19 -5.95 -20.59
CA ARG A 176 20.01 -6.80 -19.41
C ARG A 176 18.57 -6.79 -18.91
N LEU A 177 18.09 -7.96 -18.51
CA LEU A 177 16.82 -8.09 -17.81
C LEU A 177 16.97 -7.43 -16.43
N GLY A 178 15.98 -6.65 -16.02
CA GLY A 178 15.95 -6.07 -14.67
C GLY A 178 15.80 -7.14 -13.60
N GLU A 179 16.12 -6.77 -12.37
CA GLU A 179 15.91 -7.64 -11.22
C GLU A 179 14.40 -7.75 -10.92
N ARG A 180 13.96 -8.96 -10.63
CA ARG A 180 12.54 -9.24 -10.37
C ARG A 180 12.11 -8.88 -8.96
N ASN A 181 13.06 -8.91 -8.04
CA ASN A 181 12.84 -8.74 -6.61
C ASN A 181 13.34 -7.36 -6.20
N VAL A 182 12.40 -6.49 -5.86
CA VAL A 182 12.66 -5.16 -5.34
C VAL A 182 12.49 -5.21 -3.83
N TYR A 183 13.44 -4.65 -3.10
CA TYR A 183 13.35 -4.52 -1.64
C TYR A 183 13.43 -3.07 -1.26
N ALA A 184 12.67 -2.66 -0.25
CA ALA A 184 12.84 -1.35 0.35
C ALA A 184 12.92 -1.46 1.87
N LEU A 185 13.79 -0.66 2.47
CA LEU A 185 13.85 -0.43 3.90
C LEU A 185 13.51 1.02 4.13
N GLU A 186 12.49 1.29 4.94
CA GLU A 186 12.05 2.66 5.24
C GLU A 186 12.04 2.88 6.73
N ALA A 187 12.63 3.98 7.16
CA ALA A 187 12.51 4.49 8.51
C ALA A 187 11.92 5.89 8.44
N ASN A 188 10.89 6.15 9.24
CA ASN A 188 10.28 7.46 9.34
C ASN A 188 9.95 7.79 10.78
N ALA A 189 9.93 9.09 11.09
CA ALA A 189 9.51 9.60 12.38
C ALA A 189 8.31 10.52 12.19
N HIS A 190 7.44 10.60 13.19
CA HIS A 190 6.48 11.68 13.36
C HIS A 190 6.89 12.43 14.61
N ILE A 191 7.29 13.68 14.45
CA ILE A 191 7.80 14.52 15.53
C ILE A 191 6.82 15.68 15.69
N ALA A 192 6.01 15.64 16.74
CA ALA A 192 5.05 16.70 17.03
C ALA A 192 5.80 17.91 17.63
N LEU A 193 5.94 18.98 16.85
CA LEU A 193 6.52 20.23 17.36
C LEU A 193 5.52 20.97 18.25
N THR A 194 4.26 20.97 17.85
CA THR A 194 3.13 21.48 18.62
C THR A 194 1.93 20.53 18.46
N ARG A 195 0.79 20.87 19.06
CA ARG A 195 -0.45 20.11 18.85
C ARG A 195 -0.97 20.18 17.41
N GLN A 196 -0.53 21.16 16.63
CA GLN A 196 -1.01 21.43 15.27
C GLN A 196 0.06 21.26 14.20
N LEU A 197 1.33 21.18 14.59
CA LEU A 197 2.46 21.11 13.67
C LEU A 197 3.29 19.86 13.96
N ALA A 198 3.49 19.04 12.94
CA ALA A 198 4.38 17.90 12.99
C ALA A 198 5.36 17.89 11.82
N LEU A 199 6.55 17.36 12.09
CA LEU A 199 7.56 17.05 11.10
C LEU A 199 7.68 15.55 10.93
N GLU A 200 7.72 15.12 9.67
CA GLU A 200 7.81 13.72 9.29
C GLU A 200 9.01 13.49 8.39
N PRO A 201 10.23 13.37 8.95
CA PRO A 201 11.38 12.93 8.17
C PRO A 201 11.24 11.44 7.83
N SER A 202 11.62 11.09 6.61
CA SER A 202 11.67 9.71 6.13
C SER A 202 12.97 9.45 5.39
N VAL A 203 13.51 8.25 5.57
CA VAL A 203 14.61 7.72 4.78
C VAL A 203 14.21 6.35 4.28
N GLN A 204 14.38 6.14 2.98
CA GLN A 204 14.09 4.89 2.31
C GLN A 204 15.32 4.45 1.54
N TYR A 205 15.72 3.20 1.70
CA TYR A 205 16.74 2.56 0.89
C TYR A 205 16.09 1.54 -0.01
N LEU A 206 16.19 1.74 -1.33
CA LEU A 206 15.66 0.83 -2.34
C LEU A 206 16.82 0.00 -2.91
N VAL A 207 16.62 -1.31 -2.90
CA VAL A 207 17.49 -2.29 -3.56
C VAL A 207 16.77 -2.75 -4.81
N ASN A 208 17.47 -2.65 -5.95
CA ASN A 208 16.98 -3.00 -7.27
C ASN A 208 15.67 -2.28 -7.64
N PRO A 209 15.59 -0.94 -7.54
CA PRO A 209 14.41 -0.21 -8.01
C PRO A 209 14.18 -0.49 -9.49
N ASP A 210 12.91 -0.64 -9.86
CA ASP A 210 12.54 -0.89 -11.24
C ASP A 210 12.17 0.41 -11.96
N ASN A 211 12.16 0.36 -13.29
CA ASN A 211 11.86 1.52 -14.11
C ASN A 211 10.37 1.57 -14.48
N PHE A 212 9.47 1.08 -13.62
CA PHE A 212 8.04 0.96 -13.94
C PHE A 212 7.45 2.25 -14.52
N TYR A 213 7.76 3.40 -13.90
CA TYR A 213 7.26 4.71 -14.29
C TYR A 213 8.05 5.37 -15.45
N ASN A 214 9.21 4.83 -15.82
CA ASN A 214 10.00 5.30 -16.96
C ASN A 214 10.61 4.12 -17.74
N PRO A 215 9.78 3.30 -18.40
CA PRO A 215 10.24 2.09 -19.09
C PRO A 215 11.23 2.38 -20.22
N GLU A 216 11.26 3.61 -20.72
CA GLU A 216 12.17 4.08 -21.78
C GLU A 216 13.57 4.45 -21.27
N ALA A 217 13.79 4.47 -19.95
CA ALA A 217 15.09 4.76 -19.36
C ALA A 217 16.16 3.79 -19.86
N ARG A 218 17.22 4.36 -20.47
CA ARG A 218 18.32 3.63 -21.14
C ARG A 218 19.19 2.79 -20.19
N GLU A 219 19.15 3.10 -18.89
CA GLU A 219 19.89 2.40 -17.85
C GLU A 219 18.93 1.80 -16.83
N LEU A 220 19.34 0.69 -16.22
CA LEU A 220 18.67 0.11 -15.06
C LEU A 220 18.91 1.00 -13.84
N SER A 221 17.87 1.31 -13.07
CA SER A 221 18.03 2.07 -11.84
C SER A 221 18.87 1.27 -10.83
N GLY A 222 19.94 1.88 -10.33
CA GLY A 222 20.77 1.32 -9.27
C GLY A 222 20.14 1.51 -7.89
N ASN A 223 20.69 0.81 -6.89
CA ASN A 223 20.28 1.00 -5.49
C ASN A 223 20.40 2.47 -5.09
N GLY A 224 19.46 2.95 -4.29
CA GLY A 224 19.38 4.37 -3.97
C GLY A 224 18.79 4.65 -2.59
N PHE A 225 19.20 5.79 -2.05
CA PHE A 225 18.56 6.38 -0.88
C PHE A 225 17.60 7.48 -1.34
N VAL A 226 16.39 7.46 -0.80
CA VAL A 226 15.41 8.52 -0.90
C VAL A 226 15.28 9.12 0.50
N VAL A 227 15.44 10.43 0.63
CA VAL A 227 15.22 11.14 1.87
C VAL A 227 14.09 12.13 1.63
N GLY A 228 13.08 12.07 2.48
CA GLY A 228 11.92 12.95 2.46
C GLY A 228 11.79 13.73 3.76
N LEU A 229 11.20 14.91 3.68
CA LEU A 229 10.71 15.63 4.83
C LEU A 229 9.31 16.14 4.52
N GLN A 230 8.33 15.66 5.27
CA GLN A 230 6.96 16.14 5.20
C GLN A 230 6.66 17.03 6.40
N VAL A 231 5.87 18.07 6.17
CA VAL A 231 5.39 18.99 7.21
C VAL A 231 3.87 18.93 7.22
N THR A 232 3.29 18.60 8.37
CA THR A 232 1.84 18.49 8.54
C THR A 232 1.37 19.63 9.44
N LEU A 233 0.41 20.41 8.95
CA LEU A 233 -0.24 21.50 9.70
C LEU A 233 -1.75 21.25 9.79
N ASP A 234 -2.26 21.08 11.01
CA ASP A 234 -3.69 21.03 11.29
C ASP A 234 -4.26 22.44 11.44
N VAL A 235 -4.84 22.93 10.35
CA VAL A 235 -5.46 24.27 10.30
C VAL A 235 -6.82 24.30 11.01
N GLY A 236 -7.53 23.17 11.10
CA GLY A 236 -8.81 23.08 11.79
C GLY A 236 -8.65 23.34 13.29
N SER A 237 -7.65 22.70 13.89
CA SER A 237 -7.28 22.94 15.27
C SER A 237 -6.79 24.37 15.53
N LEU A 238 -6.10 25.01 14.57
CA LEU A 238 -5.67 26.41 14.68
C LEU A 238 -6.85 27.40 14.66
N LEU A 239 -7.93 27.04 13.96
CA LEU A 239 -9.15 27.84 13.85
C LEU A 239 -10.19 27.53 14.94
N GLY A 240 -9.92 26.55 15.82
CA GLY A 240 -10.81 26.17 16.92
C GLY A 240 -12.04 25.36 16.49
N LEU A 241 -11.95 24.64 15.37
CA LEU A 241 -12.99 23.75 14.84
C LEU A 241 -12.82 22.31 15.33
#